data_AF-N9QKQ7-F1
#
_entry.id   AF-N9QKQ7-F1
#
_cell.length_a   1.000
_cell.length_b   1.000
_cell.length_c   1.000
_cell.angle_alpha   90.00
_cell.angle_beta   90.00
_cell.angle_gamma   90.00
#
_symmetry.space_group_name_H-M   'P 1'
#
loop_
_entity.id
_entity.type
_entity.pdbx_description
1 polymer ?
#
loop_
_entity_poly.entity_id
_entity_poly.type
_entity_poly.pdbx_seq_one_letter_code
_entity_poly.pdbx_strand_id
1 'polypeptide(L)'
;MIFETEKVSTQIKDRSDWDISEWLEKNKVTELPLGFTNFKDGNIPLDRKQIVKPEAERNAKLERINQEARQSKAVIKRQKEADRIKRQKEMEARKIERAIAKLERDAAKKEQAAIKAELKALGQTQVQVDRAARINRQMLLLAEFRSKAQLGDIQAMSRALGFKKDIMSKLAAGGVALNVKRLALLEEILPTFEYGTHINRSKVVAREISPKRQVWIRNHEAKNAALAKGHRKFIGFCHKENKETIFRIYATRDVSACVSCSKASQKRKRELTAKKPRKVSENRKRMLEAQAQNLKSFIGVCKHHGETSFRIHDINSFKCKLCAAEAMQKTRLRTRSELESNPRTIELREFLRSDEKNGRVSALARFLGVSITTVSNYGLGNAAIPDQQWEKIKEFKAQLQGAAA
;
A
#
# COMPACT_ATOMS: atom_id res chain seq x y z
N MET A 1 -14.26 12.49 -7.23
CA MET A 1 -15.69 12.17 -7.40
C MET A 1 -16.36 13.48 -7.71
N ILE A 2 -16.75 13.63 -8.98
CA ILE A 2 -17.41 14.81 -9.51
C ILE A 2 -18.87 14.64 -9.10
N PHE A 3 -19.41 15.60 -8.34
CA PHE A 3 -20.84 15.64 -8.05
C PHE A 3 -21.54 16.10 -9.32
N GLU A 4 -22.16 15.16 -10.02
CA GLU A 4 -23.12 15.47 -11.08
C GLU A 4 -24.37 16.05 -10.40
N THR A 5 -24.69 17.28 -10.77
CA THR A 5 -25.93 17.96 -10.37
C THR A 5 -27.06 17.41 -11.22
N GLU A 6 -27.89 16.55 -10.62
CA GLU A 6 -29.15 16.10 -11.22
C GLU A 6 -30.06 17.30 -11.47
N LYS A 7 -30.20 17.66 -12.75
CA LYS A 7 -31.23 18.58 -13.21
C LYS A 7 -32.57 17.86 -13.12
N VAL A 8 -33.39 18.23 -12.14
CA VAL A 8 -34.80 17.84 -12.08
C VAL A 8 -35.52 18.56 -13.22
N SER A 9 -35.62 17.91 -14.38
CA SER A 9 -36.54 18.33 -15.43
C SER A 9 -37.95 17.93 -14.99
N THR A 10 -38.73 18.89 -14.52
CA THR A 10 -40.19 18.79 -14.48
C THR A 10 -40.70 18.76 -15.92
N GLN A 11 -40.60 17.59 -16.56
CA GLN A 11 -41.43 17.27 -17.71
C GLN A 11 -42.84 17.05 -17.17
N ILE A 12 -43.72 18.02 -17.39
CA ILE A 12 -45.15 17.81 -17.32
C ILE A 12 -45.43 16.76 -18.39
N LYS A 13 -45.68 15.52 -17.97
CA LYS A 13 -46.12 14.47 -18.88
C LYS A 13 -47.46 14.92 -19.45
N ASP A 14 -47.53 15.11 -20.76
CA ASP A 14 -48.80 15.22 -21.47
C ASP A 14 -49.66 14.03 -21.09
N ARG A 15 -50.76 14.30 -20.37
CA ARG A 15 -51.81 13.32 -20.06
C ARG A 15 -52.79 13.21 -21.24
N SER A 16 -52.26 13.14 -22.46
CA SER A 16 -53.08 12.97 -23.67
C SER A 16 -53.59 11.54 -23.86
N ASP A 17 -53.10 10.58 -23.08
CA ASP A 17 -53.51 9.16 -23.13
C ASP A 17 -54.54 8.80 -22.04
N TRP A 18 -55.27 9.79 -21.48
CA TRP A 18 -56.44 9.41 -20.68
C TRP A 18 -57.50 8.94 -21.66
N ASP A 19 -57.73 7.62 -21.66
CA ASP A 19 -58.67 6.90 -22.51
C ASP A 19 -60.11 7.41 -22.28
N ILE A 20 -60.42 8.55 -22.91
CA ILE A 20 -61.74 9.20 -22.88
C ILE A 20 -62.80 8.22 -23.41
N SER A 21 -62.42 7.32 -24.32
CA SER A 21 -63.28 6.27 -24.84
C SER A 21 -63.67 5.26 -23.75
N GLU A 22 -62.71 4.76 -22.95
CA GLU A 22 -63.04 3.91 -21.78
C GLU A 22 -63.88 4.64 -20.71
N TRP A 23 -63.65 5.94 -20.50
CA TRP A 23 -64.41 6.73 -19.53
C TRP A 23 -65.87 6.95 -19.98
N LEU A 24 -66.10 7.16 -21.27
CA LEU A 24 -67.44 7.31 -21.85
C LEU A 24 -68.23 5.99 -21.90
N GLU A 25 -67.56 4.84 -22.09
CA GLU A 25 -68.22 3.53 -22.00
C GLU A 25 -68.72 3.21 -20.58
N LYS A 26 -67.98 3.65 -19.55
CA LYS A 26 -68.36 3.44 -18.14
C LYS A 26 -69.38 4.45 -17.63
N ASN A 27 -69.38 5.68 -18.13
CA ASN A 27 -70.31 6.74 -17.71
C ASN A 27 -71.39 6.97 -18.75
N LYS A 28 -72.39 6.09 -18.77
CA LYS A 28 -73.61 6.30 -19.56
C LYS A 28 -74.26 7.62 -19.12
N VAL A 29 -74.35 8.56 -20.05
CA VAL A 29 -75.08 9.82 -19.85
C VAL A 29 -76.52 9.46 -19.51
N THR A 30 -76.94 9.72 -18.29
CA THR A 30 -78.34 9.59 -17.88
C THR A 30 -79.13 10.68 -18.57
N GLU A 31 -79.81 10.33 -19.66
CA GLU A 31 -80.78 11.21 -20.31
C GLU A 31 -81.94 11.43 -19.35
N LEU A 32 -81.93 12.59 -18.70
CA LEU A 32 -83.03 13.03 -17.85
C LEU A 32 -84.19 13.47 -18.75
N PRO A 33 -85.43 12.96 -18.53
CA PRO A 33 -86.58 13.35 -19.33
C PRO A 33 -86.83 14.86 -19.22
N LEU A 34 -87.31 15.47 -20.30
CA LEU A 34 -87.65 16.89 -20.36
C LEU A 34 -88.62 17.22 -19.20
N GLY A 35 -88.16 18.03 -18.23
CA GLY A 35 -88.93 18.43 -17.04
C GLY A 35 -88.47 17.87 -15.69
N PHE A 36 -87.39 17.08 -15.64
CA PHE A 36 -86.86 16.57 -14.36
C PHE A 36 -86.19 17.68 -13.53
N THR A 37 -86.74 18.02 -12.37
CA THR A 37 -86.11 18.90 -11.36
C THR A 37 -85.92 18.10 -10.06
N ASN A 38 -84.75 18.23 -9.41
CA ASN A 38 -84.46 17.55 -8.14
C ASN A 38 -85.19 18.15 -6.93
N PHE A 39 -86.06 19.14 -7.15
CA PHE A 39 -86.85 19.80 -6.12
C PHE A 39 -88.20 19.12 -6.02
N LYS A 40 -88.44 18.36 -4.93
CA LYS A 40 -89.68 17.58 -4.71
C LYS A 40 -90.97 18.42 -4.79
N ASP A 41 -90.87 19.74 -4.64
CA ASP A 41 -92.02 20.64 -4.51
C ASP A 41 -92.20 21.59 -5.71
N GLY A 42 -91.44 21.44 -6.80
CA GLY A 42 -91.55 22.29 -8.00
C GLY A 42 -91.19 23.78 -7.81
N ASN A 43 -90.83 24.20 -6.59
CA ASN A 43 -90.43 25.56 -6.27
C ASN A 43 -88.94 25.76 -6.55
N ILE A 44 -88.64 26.35 -7.70
CA ILE A 44 -87.33 26.90 -8.02
C ILE A 44 -87.09 28.09 -7.07
N PRO A 45 -85.98 28.14 -6.31
CA PRO A 45 -85.70 29.26 -5.41
C PRO A 45 -85.72 30.58 -6.18
N LEU A 46 -86.69 31.45 -5.88
CA LEU A 46 -86.75 32.81 -6.40
C LEU A 46 -85.44 33.53 -6.04
N ASP A 47 -84.85 34.18 -7.05
CA ASP A 47 -83.59 34.91 -6.92
C ASP A 47 -83.61 35.81 -5.68
N ARG A 48 -82.64 35.56 -4.78
CA ARG A 48 -82.41 36.42 -3.62
C ARG A 48 -82.20 37.85 -4.14
N LYS A 49 -83.13 38.74 -3.83
CA LYS A 49 -83.03 40.19 -4.07
C LYS A 49 -81.61 40.65 -3.70
N GLN A 50 -80.85 41.11 -4.70
CA GLN A 50 -79.53 41.69 -4.48
C GLN A 50 -79.70 42.93 -3.61
N ILE A 51 -79.29 42.83 -2.34
CA ILE A 51 -79.11 43.99 -1.48
C ILE A 51 -77.86 44.71 -2.00
N VAL A 52 -78.06 45.68 -2.90
CA VAL A 52 -77.00 46.57 -3.39
C VAL A 52 -76.59 47.47 -2.23
N LYS A 53 -75.56 47.06 -1.49
CA LYS A 53 -74.87 47.96 -0.55
C LYS A 53 -74.17 49.07 -1.36
N PRO A 54 -74.16 50.32 -0.88
CA PRO A 54 -73.55 51.44 -1.61
C PRO A 54 -72.08 51.14 -1.95
N GLU A 55 -71.68 51.30 -3.22
CA GLU A 55 -70.34 50.97 -3.73
C GLU A 55 -69.20 51.61 -2.93
N ALA A 56 -69.45 52.79 -2.35
CA ALA A 56 -68.50 53.51 -1.51
C ALA A 56 -68.04 52.69 -0.27
N GLU A 57 -68.96 52.00 0.41
CA GLU A 57 -68.62 51.19 1.59
C GLU A 57 -67.83 49.93 1.21
N ARG A 58 -68.15 49.34 0.05
CA ARG A 58 -67.45 48.16 -0.48
C ARG A 58 -66.00 48.49 -0.84
N ASN A 59 -65.77 49.64 -1.47
CA ASN A 59 -64.44 50.10 -1.84
C ASN A 59 -63.59 50.46 -0.61
N ALA A 60 -64.16 51.16 0.38
CA ALA A 60 -63.47 51.46 1.63
C ALA A 60 -63.07 50.19 2.41
N LYS A 61 -63.93 49.16 2.41
CA LYS A 61 -63.62 47.86 3.04
C LYS A 61 -62.53 47.10 2.30
N LEU A 62 -62.54 47.11 0.96
CA LEU A 62 -61.48 46.51 0.14
C LEU A 62 -60.13 47.19 0.37
N GLU A 63 -60.10 48.51 0.53
CA GLU A 63 -58.87 49.25 0.77
C GLU A 63 -58.25 48.94 2.14
N ARG A 64 -59.06 48.82 3.20
CA ARG A 64 -58.59 48.35 4.52
C ARG A 64 -58.02 46.93 4.46
N ILE A 65 -58.73 46.00 3.81
CA ILE A 65 -58.26 44.62 3.62
C ILE A 65 -56.93 44.60 2.85
N ASN A 66 -56.79 45.45 1.82
CA ASN A 66 -55.56 45.55 1.04
C ASN A 66 -54.40 46.16 1.85
N GLN A 67 -54.66 47.13 2.73
CA GLN A 67 -53.65 47.70 3.62
C GLN A 67 -53.19 46.67 4.67
N GLU A 68 -54.11 45.94 5.29
CA GLU A 68 -53.80 44.84 6.23
C GLU A 68 -53.04 43.71 5.52
N ALA A 69 -53.40 43.38 4.28
CA ALA A 69 -52.68 42.40 3.46
C ALA A 69 -51.25 42.87 3.12
N ARG A 70 -51.01 44.18 2.93
CA ARG A 70 -49.67 44.73 2.71
C ARG A 70 -48.84 44.70 3.99
N GLN A 71 -49.43 45.05 5.14
CA GLN A 71 -48.76 45.02 6.44
C GLN A 71 -48.39 43.58 6.85
N SER A 72 -49.32 42.63 6.74
CA SER A 72 -49.06 41.22 7.00
C SER A 72 -47.98 40.63 6.09
N LYS A 73 -47.99 40.96 4.79
CA LYS A 73 -46.91 40.58 3.85
C LYS A 73 -45.55 41.15 4.26
N ALA A 74 -45.49 42.39 4.74
CA ALA A 74 -44.25 43.01 5.20
C ALA A 74 -43.69 42.32 6.46
N VAL A 75 -44.56 41.98 7.42
CA VAL A 75 -44.18 41.22 8.63
C VAL A 75 -43.67 39.83 8.28
N ILE A 76 -44.37 39.10 7.41
CA ILE A 76 -43.94 37.77 6.94
C ILE A 76 -42.59 37.84 6.23
N LYS A 77 -42.34 38.89 5.42
CA LYS A 77 -41.05 39.08 4.75
C LYS A 77 -39.92 39.27 5.75
N ARG A 78 -40.12 40.12 6.77
CA ARG A 78 -39.13 40.36 7.84
C ARG A 78 -38.84 39.09 8.65
N GLN A 79 -39.88 38.32 8.99
CA GLN A 79 -39.71 37.04 9.69
C GLN A 79 -38.91 36.03 8.86
N LYS A 80 -39.22 35.89 7.56
CA LYS A 80 -38.48 34.99 6.65
C LYS A 80 -37.00 35.38 6.50
N GLU A 81 -36.70 36.67 6.50
CA GLU A 81 -35.34 37.18 6.42
C GLU A 81 -34.55 36.93 7.72
N ALA A 82 -35.17 37.18 8.88
CA ALA A 82 -34.59 36.85 10.18
C ALA A 82 -34.29 35.35 10.31
N ASP A 83 -35.22 34.49 9.88
CA ASP A 83 -35.02 33.03 9.87
C ASP A 83 -33.89 32.59 8.94
N ARG A 84 -33.73 33.23 7.78
CA ARG A 84 -32.60 32.96 6.86
C ARG A 84 -31.27 33.32 7.52
N ILE A 85 -31.17 34.48 8.16
CA ILE A 85 -29.96 34.92 8.87
C ILE A 85 -29.65 33.97 10.03
N LYS A 86 -30.68 33.55 10.79
CA LYS A 86 -30.53 32.59 11.89
C LYS A 86 -29.98 31.25 11.40
N ARG A 87 -30.54 30.70 10.31
CA ARG A 87 -30.06 29.44 9.69
C ARG A 87 -28.63 29.55 9.17
N GLN A 88 -28.26 30.69 8.59
CA GLN A 88 -26.88 30.93 8.13
C GLN A 88 -25.90 30.93 9.31
N LYS A 89 -26.20 31.66 10.38
CA LYS A 89 -25.38 31.68 11.61
C LYS A 89 -25.25 30.30 12.25
N GLU A 90 -26.33 29.53 12.30
CA GLU A 90 -26.32 28.16 12.83
C GLU A 90 -25.46 27.23 11.96
N MET A 91 -25.53 27.36 10.64
CA MET A 91 -24.70 26.59 9.71
C MET A 91 -23.22 26.95 9.83
N GLU A 92 -22.88 28.22 10.05
CA GLU A 92 -21.50 28.66 10.28
C GLU A 92 -20.97 28.17 11.63
N ALA A 93 -21.77 28.26 12.71
CA ALA A 93 -21.41 27.71 14.01
C ALA A 93 -21.10 26.20 13.92
N ARG A 94 -21.96 25.42 13.24
CA ARG A 94 -21.72 23.98 13.01
C ARG A 94 -20.45 23.71 12.19
N LYS A 95 -20.09 24.58 11.25
CA LYS A 95 -18.83 24.46 10.49
C LYS A 95 -17.62 24.71 11.38
N ILE A 96 -17.69 25.70 12.26
CA ILE A 96 -16.63 26.03 13.23
C ILE A 96 -16.44 24.88 14.21
N GLU A 97 -17.52 24.34 14.80
CA GLU A 97 -17.46 23.19 15.71
C GLU A 97 -16.82 21.96 15.05
N ARG A 98 -17.20 21.66 13.80
CA ARG A 98 -16.58 20.55 13.04
C ARG A 98 -15.10 20.79 12.77
N ALA A 99 -14.68 22.04 12.55
CA ALA A 99 -13.28 22.39 12.33
C ALA A 99 -12.46 22.21 13.62
N ILE A 100 -12.98 22.68 14.77
CA ILE A 100 -12.35 22.50 16.08
C ILE A 100 -12.20 21.01 16.40
N ALA A 101 -13.28 20.23 16.29
CA ALA A 101 -13.24 18.79 16.55
C ALA A 101 -12.26 18.04 15.62
N LYS A 102 -12.05 18.52 14.38
CA LYS A 102 -11.05 17.95 13.48
C LYS A 102 -9.63 18.28 13.95
N LEU A 103 -9.37 19.53 14.34
CA LEU A 103 -8.06 19.95 14.84
C LEU A 103 -7.68 19.20 16.12
N GLU A 104 -8.62 18.99 17.04
CA GLU A 104 -8.40 18.21 18.27
C GLU A 104 -8.05 16.74 17.96
N ARG A 105 -8.77 16.09 17.04
CA ARG A 105 -8.44 14.71 16.61
C ARG A 105 -7.07 14.63 15.95
N ASP A 106 -6.72 15.61 15.13
CA ASP A 106 -5.43 15.65 14.45
C ASP A 106 -4.29 15.94 15.45
N ALA A 107 -4.52 16.76 16.47
CA ALA A 107 -3.59 16.98 17.57
C ALA A 107 -3.38 15.71 18.41
N ALA A 108 -4.45 15.05 18.84
CA ALA A 108 -4.36 13.79 19.59
C ALA A 108 -3.64 12.68 18.81
N LYS A 109 -3.87 12.58 17.49
CA LYS A 109 -3.14 11.63 16.62
C LYS A 109 -1.65 11.96 16.54
N LYS A 110 -1.29 13.25 16.47
CA LYS A 110 0.12 13.68 16.46
C LYS A 110 0.81 13.37 17.78
N GLU A 111 0.13 13.60 18.91
CA GLU A 111 0.64 13.28 20.25
C GLU A 111 0.85 11.77 20.43
N GLN A 112 -0.13 10.95 20.07
CA GLN A 112 0.01 9.49 20.09
C GLN A 112 1.15 9.00 19.19
N ALA A 113 1.33 9.61 18.02
CA ALA A 113 2.44 9.29 17.13
C ALA A 113 3.80 9.68 17.73
N ALA A 114 3.87 10.82 18.43
CA ALA A 114 5.07 11.27 19.12
C ALA A 114 5.45 10.33 20.27
N ILE A 115 4.51 9.99 21.15
CA ILE A 115 4.72 9.02 22.25
C ILE A 115 5.19 7.67 21.72
N LYS A 116 4.56 7.17 20.64
CA LYS A 116 4.97 5.91 20.02
C LYS A 116 6.37 5.97 19.41
N ALA A 117 6.75 7.12 18.83
CA ALA A 117 8.09 7.33 18.29
C ALA A 117 9.14 7.37 19.41
N GLU A 118 8.84 8.02 20.53
CA GLU A 118 9.69 8.10 21.70
C GLU A 118 9.90 6.73 22.37
N LEU A 119 8.82 5.96 22.59
CA LEU A 119 8.91 4.59 23.10
C LEU A 119 9.74 3.68 22.18
N LYS A 120 9.62 3.87 20.85
CA LYS A 120 10.44 3.14 19.89
C LYS A 120 11.91 3.54 19.95
N ALA A 121 12.20 4.83 20.17
CA ALA A 121 13.56 5.32 20.34
C ALA A 121 14.20 4.77 21.62
N LEU A 122 13.48 4.80 22.75
CA LEU A 122 13.91 4.21 24.03
C LEU A 122 14.12 2.69 23.91
N GLY A 123 13.24 1.98 23.19
CA GLY A 123 13.44 0.56 22.93
C GLY A 123 14.70 0.27 22.10
N GLN A 124 15.04 1.13 21.14
CA GLN A 124 16.25 1.00 20.34
C GLN A 124 17.52 1.27 21.14
N THR A 125 17.52 2.26 22.04
CA THR A 125 18.67 2.55 22.90
C THR A 125 18.93 1.40 23.86
N GLN A 126 17.90 0.83 24.49
CA GLN A 126 18.07 -0.32 25.38
C GLN A 126 18.67 -1.52 24.65
N VAL A 127 18.18 -1.84 23.44
CA VAL A 127 18.73 -2.95 22.62
C VAL A 127 20.19 -2.71 22.25
N GLN A 128 20.59 -1.45 22.01
CA GLN A 128 21.99 -1.10 21.73
C GLN A 128 22.87 -1.25 22.97
N VAL A 129 22.41 -0.78 24.13
CA VAL A 129 23.12 -0.92 25.41
C VAL A 129 23.31 -2.39 25.76
N ASP A 130 22.24 -3.20 25.69
CA ASP A 130 22.31 -4.64 25.95
C ASP A 130 23.25 -5.36 24.97
N ARG A 131 23.23 -4.96 23.69
CA ARG A 131 24.14 -5.50 22.68
C ARG A 131 25.59 -5.13 22.99
N ALA A 132 25.87 -3.90 23.39
CA ALA A 132 27.20 -3.44 23.77
C ALA A 132 27.71 -4.18 25.01
N ALA A 133 26.87 -4.34 26.04
CA ALA A 133 27.19 -5.11 27.24
C ALA A 133 27.53 -6.56 26.91
N ARG A 134 26.76 -7.22 26.03
CA ARG A 134 27.07 -8.58 25.55
C ARG A 134 28.38 -8.64 24.78
N ILE A 135 28.68 -7.63 23.95
CA ILE A 135 29.95 -7.55 23.21
C ILE A 135 31.15 -7.40 24.15
N ASN A 136 31.03 -6.58 25.18
CA ASN A 136 32.10 -6.39 26.16
C ASN A 136 32.32 -7.68 26.97
N ARG A 137 31.24 -8.32 27.44
CA ARG A 137 31.31 -9.58 28.19
C ARG A 137 31.94 -10.71 27.38
N GLN A 138 31.51 -10.93 26.14
CA GLN A 138 32.12 -11.94 25.27
C GLN A 138 33.60 -11.64 24.97
N MET A 139 33.98 -10.36 24.84
CA MET A 139 35.36 -9.98 24.53
C MET A 139 36.29 -10.29 25.70
N LEU A 140 35.86 -10.04 26.94
CA LEU A 140 36.62 -10.38 28.13
C LEU A 140 36.85 -11.90 28.23
N LEU A 141 35.79 -12.70 28.06
CA LEU A 141 35.87 -14.16 28.08
C LEU A 141 36.82 -14.70 26.99
N LEU A 142 36.71 -14.16 25.77
CA LEU A 142 37.53 -14.60 24.65
C LEU A 142 38.96 -14.05 24.70
N ALA A 143 39.22 -12.95 25.41
CA ALA A 143 40.56 -12.43 25.62
C ALA A 143 41.39 -13.37 26.49
N GLU A 144 40.79 -13.88 27.58
CA GLU A 144 41.43 -14.88 28.44
C GLU A 144 41.66 -16.19 27.69
N PHE A 145 40.66 -16.66 26.94
CA PHE A 145 40.83 -17.83 26.08
C PHE A 145 41.98 -17.63 25.08
N ARG A 146 42.08 -16.45 24.44
CA ARG A 146 43.10 -16.17 23.43
C ARG A 146 44.52 -16.11 23.97
N SER A 147 44.72 -15.70 25.22
CA SER A 147 46.07 -15.68 25.80
C SER A 147 46.60 -17.10 26.05
N LYS A 148 45.70 -18.06 26.32
CA LYS A 148 46.01 -19.48 26.53
C LYS A 148 45.93 -20.32 25.25
N ALA A 149 45.13 -19.89 24.28
CA ALA A 149 44.82 -20.66 23.09
C ALA A 149 46.04 -20.88 22.19
N GLN A 150 46.26 -22.14 21.84
CA GLN A 150 47.24 -22.56 20.87
C GLN A 150 46.61 -22.74 19.49
N LEU A 151 47.43 -23.21 18.57
CA LEU A 151 47.07 -23.28 17.18
C LEU A 151 46.21 -24.51 16.89
N GLY A 152 44.92 -24.27 16.72
CA GLY A 152 43.91 -25.32 16.53
C GLY A 152 42.77 -25.16 17.51
N ASP A 153 43.05 -24.61 18.69
CA ASP A 153 42.08 -24.41 19.77
C ASP A 153 40.95 -23.48 19.35
N ILE A 154 41.25 -22.41 18.61
CA ILE A 154 40.21 -21.53 18.05
C ILE A 154 39.26 -22.30 17.13
N GLN A 155 39.76 -23.30 16.39
CA GLN A 155 38.94 -24.13 15.50
C GLN A 155 38.17 -25.19 16.28
N ALA A 156 38.74 -25.79 17.32
CA ALA A 156 38.06 -26.72 18.22
C ALA A 156 36.92 -26.02 18.98
N MET A 157 37.20 -24.86 19.59
CA MET A 157 36.20 -24.01 20.23
C MET A 157 35.10 -23.58 19.24
N SER A 158 35.49 -23.20 18.01
CA SER A 158 34.53 -22.88 16.95
C SER A 158 33.59 -24.06 16.65
N ARG A 159 34.08 -25.31 16.66
CA ARG A 159 33.24 -26.49 16.44
C ARG A 159 32.31 -26.76 17.63
N ALA A 160 32.82 -26.65 18.86
CA ALA A 160 32.05 -26.83 20.08
C ALA A 160 30.86 -25.85 20.15
N LEU A 161 31.06 -24.61 19.71
CA LEU A 161 30.03 -23.56 19.64
C LEU A 161 29.16 -23.61 18.36
N GLY A 162 29.45 -24.50 17.40
CA GLY A 162 28.74 -24.60 16.13
C GLY A 162 28.94 -23.41 15.18
N PHE A 163 30.12 -22.77 15.21
CA PHE A 163 30.49 -21.66 14.34
C PHE A 163 31.53 -22.05 13.28
N LYS A 164 31.65 -21.20 12.25
CA LYS A 164 32.81 -21.20 11.34
C LYS A 164 33.98 -20.46 11.99
N LYS A 165 35.21 -20.90 11.70
CA LYS A 165 36.46 -20.32 12.25
C LYS A 165 36.55 -18.80 12.13
N ASP A 166 36.11 -18.25 11.00
CA ASP A 166 36.17 -16.81 10.74
C ASP A 166 35.27 -16.00 11.70
N ILE A 167 34.19 -16.62 12.20
CA ILE A 167 33.27 -15.99 13.15
C ILE A 167 33.94 -15.83 14.51
N MET A 168 34.68 -16.84 14.99
CA MET A 168 35.41 -16.75 16.26
C MET A 168 36.39 -15.57 16.29
N SER A 169 37.08 -15.33 15.17
CA SER A 169 38.01 -14.19 15.05
C SER A 169 37.28 -12.85 15.14
N LYS A 170 36.08 -12.76 14.57
CA LYS A 170 35.23 -11.56 14.63
C LYS A 170 34.58 -11.37 16.01
N LEU A 171 34.20 -12.45 16.69
CA LEU A 171 33.63 -12.42 18.04
C LEU A 171 34.64 -11.85 19.04
N ALA A 172 35.88 -12.31 19.00
CA ALA A 172 36.95 -11.81 19.86
C ALA A 172 37.36 -10.36 19.52
N ALA A 173 37.10 -9.88 18.30
CA ALA A 173 37.29 -8.49 17.91
C ALA A 173 36.05 -7.60 18.16
N GLY A 174 34.97 -8.13 18.75
CA GLY A 174 33.73 -7.40 19.01
C GLY A 174 32.87 -7.09 17.78
N GLY A 175 33.21 -7.63 16.60
CA GLY A 175 32.49 -7.36 15.35
C GLY A 175 31.11 -8.01 15.26
N VAL A 176 30.82 -9.01 16.08
CA VAL A 176 29.55 -9.74 16.12
C VAL A 176 29.17 -9.96 17.58
N ALA A 177 27.90 -9.80 17.95
CA ALA A 177 27.40 -10.08 19.29
C ALA A 177 26.81 -11.50 19.34
N LEU A 178 27.17 -12.29 20.35
CA LEU A 178 26.52 -13.57 20.61
C LEU A 178 25.07 -13.39 21.10
N ASN A 179 24.22 -14.34 20.71
CA ASN A 179 22.91 -14.52 21.33
C ASN A 179 23.10 -14.95 22.79
N VAL A 180 22.15 -14.57 23.67
CA VAL A 180 22.22 -14.86 25.11
C VAL A 180 22.48 -16.34 25.40
N LYS A 181 21.75 -17.24 24.72
CA LYS A 181 21.95 -18.70 24.86
C LYS A 181 23.36 -19.17 24.49
N ARG A 182 23.96 -18.56 23.46
CA ARG A 182 25.31 -18.92 22.99
C ARG A 182 26.40 -18.30 23.86
N LEU A 183 26.13 -17.16 24.49
CA LEU A 183 27.02 -16.57 25.47
C LEU A 183 27.07 -17.44 26.74
N ALA A 184 25.92 -17.91 27.22
CA ALA A 184 25.86 -18.86 28.33
C ALA A 184 26.61 -20.16 28.02
N LEU A 185 26.39 -20.73 26.83
CA LEU A 185 27.11 -21.93 26.39
C LEU A 185 28.63 -21.70 26.26
N LEU A 186 29.08 -20.50 25.88
CA LEU A 186 30.50 -20.14 25.90
C LEU A 186 31.04 -20.12 27.33
N GLU A 187 30.28 -19.59 28.29
CA GLU A 187 30.65 -19.55 29.71
C GLU A 187 30.72 -20.95 30.33
N GLU A 188 29.88 -21.88 29.90
CA GLU A 188 29.91 -23.29 30.33
C GLU A 188 31.10 -24.07 29.76
N ILE A 189 31.44 -23.83 28.48
CA ILE A 189 32.51 -24.58 27.80
C ILE A 189 33.91 -24.08 28.20
N LEU A 190 34.08 -22.77 28.45
CA LEU A 190 35.41 -22.20 28.70
C LEU A 190 36.20 -22.86 29.85
N PRO A 191 35.59 -23.19 31.01
CA PRO A 191 36.29 -23.86 32.11
C PRO A 191 36.65 -25.31 31.82
N THR A 192 35.87 -26.00 30.98
CA THR A 192 36.05 -27.43 30.67
C THR A 192 36.85 -27.65 29.39
N PHE A 193 37.26 -26.58 28.71
CA PHE A 193 37.94 -26.67 27.44
C PHE A 193 39.39 -27.15 27.60
N GLU A 194 39.68 -28.32 27.05
CA GLU A 194 41.04 -28.87 26.96
C GLU A 194 41.84 -28.13 25.88
N TYR A 195 42.87 -27.39 26.30
CA TYR A 195 43.79 -26.72 25.39
C TYR A 195 44.70 -27.76 24.71
N GLY A 196 44.85 -27.66 23.38
CA GLY A 196 45.70 -28.58 22.63
C GLY A 196 47.15 -28.48 23.09
N THR A 197 47.84 -29.62 23.15
CA THR A 197 49.30 -29.66 23.30
C THR A 197 49.95 -29.15 22.01
N HIS A 198 51.07 -28.43 22.13
CA HIS A 198 51.77 -27.78 21.01
C HIS A 198 51.97 -28.74 19.83
N ILE A 199 51.13 -28.61 18.80
CA ILE A 199 51.35 -29.31 17.54
C ILE A 199 52.53 -28.59 16.86
N ASN A 200 53.71 -29.22 16.94
CA ASN A 200 54.88 -28.80 16.18
C ASN A 200 54.53 -28.78 14.68
N ARG A 201 54.30 -27.58 14.16
CA ARG A 201 53.92 -27.28 12.77
C ARG A 201 55.02 -27.55 11.75
N SER A 202 56.14 -28.14 12.16
CA SER A 202 57.31 -28.41 11.31
C SER A 202 57.05 -29.39 10.16
N LYS A 203 55.84 -29.99 10.07
CA LYS A 203 55.44 -30.85 8.94
C LYS A 203 54.32 -30.28 8.06
N VAL A 204 54.22 -28.95 7.91
CA VAL A 204 53.56 -28.42 6.71
C VAL A 204 54.50 -28.69 5.54
N VAL A 205 54.33 -29.87 4.92
CA VAL A 205 54.95 -30.25 3.65
C VAL A 205 54.94 -29.02 2.76
N ALA A 206 56.11 -28.59 2.28
CA ALA A 206 56.27 -27.49 1.35
C ALA A 206 55.45 -27.80 0.10
N ARG A 207 54.16 -27.45 0.12
CA ARG A 207 53.29 -27.59 -1.04
C ARG A 207 53.87 -26.64 -2.07
N GLU A 208 54.27 -27.21 -3.21
CA GLU A 208 54.73 -26.46 -4.36
C GLU A 208 53.79 -25.27 -4.59
N ILE A 209 54.37 -24.07 -4.56
CA ILE A 209 53.62 -22.83 -4.72
C ILE A 209 53.04 -22.87 -6.14
N SER A 210 51.71 -22.95 -6.27
CA SER A 210 51.08 -23.01 -7.59
C SER A 210 51.59 -21.87 -8.50
N PRO A 211 51.75 -22.11 -9.81
CA PRO A 211 52.24 -21.10 -10.75
C PRO A 211 51.46 -19.77 -10.69
N LYS A 212 50.15 -19.82 -10.42
CA LYS A 212 49.31 -18.63 -10.22
C LYS A 212 49.71 -17.80 -9.00
N ARG A 213 50.09 -18.47 -7.90
CA ARG A 213 50.53 -17.79 -6.68
C ARG A 213 51.92 -17.18 -6.87
N GLN A 214 52.81 -17.83 -7.62
CA GLN A 214 54.12 -17.25 -7.98
C GLN A 214 53.97 -15.95 -8.78
N VAL A 215 53.11 -15.94 -9.80
CA VAL A 215 52.78 -14.73 -10.57
C VAL A 215 52.19 -13.63 -9.68
N TRP A 216 51.30 -14.00 -8.76
CA TRP A 216 50.71 -13.03 -7.83
C TRP A 216 51.77 -12.42 -6.91
N ILE A 217 52.67 -13.22 -6.33
CA ILE A 217 53.78 -12.76 -5.48
C ILE A 217 54.66 -11.77 -6.27
N ARG A 218 55.11 -12.16 -7.47
CA ARG A 218 55.93 -11.31 -8.34
C ARG A 218 55.27 -9.97 -8.66
N ASN A 219 53.97 -10.00 -9.00
CA ASN A 219 53.20 -8.77 -9.27
C ASN A 219 53.00 -7.91 -8.02
N HIS A 220 52.85 -8.53 -6.85
CA HIS A 220 52.69 -7.84 -5.58
C HIS A 220 53.98 -7.15 -5.14
N GLU A 221 55.13 -7.82 -5.30
CA GLU A 221 56.45 -7.23 -5.07
C GLU A 221 56.71 -6.05 -6.02
N ALA A 222 56.45 -6.22 -7.32
CA ALA A 222 56.60 -5.16 -8.31
C ALA A 222 55.68 -3.96 -8.01
N LYS A 223 54.45 -4.21 -7.54
CA LYS A 223 53.52 -3.16 -7.08
C LYS A 223 54.10 -2.39 -5.89
N ASN A 224 54.60 -3.09 -4.88
CA ASN A 224 55.16 -2.46 -3.68
C ASN A 224 56.43 -1.65 -3.99
N ALA A 225 57.30 -2.18 -4.85
CA ALA A 225 58.49 -1.46 -5.32
C ALA A 225 58.11 -0.17 -6.09
N ALA A 226 57.06 -0.22 -6.91
CA ALA A 226 56.57 0.98 -7.61
C ALA A 226 55.95 2.00 -6.65
N LEU A 227 55.20 1.56 -5.64
CA LEU A 227 54.64 2.43 -4.60
C LEU A 227 55.73 3.10 -3.77
N ALA A 228 56.78 2.37 -3.38
CA ALA A 228 57.93 2.92 -2.68
C ALA A 228 58.62 4.03 -3.49
N LYS A 229 58.64 3.91 -4.82
CA LYS A 229 59.17 4.93 -5.76
C LYS A 229 58.15 6.04 -6.10
N GLY A 230 56.95 6.03 -5.53
CA GLY A 230 55.88 6.98 -5.86
C GLY A 230 55.24 6.79 -7.25
N HIS A 231 55.56 5.70 -7.96
CA HIS A 231 54.99 5.41 -9.27
C HIS A 231 53.62 4.74 -9.17
N ARG A 232 52.71 5.12 -10.07
CA ARG A 232 51.36 4.52 -10.19
C ARG A 232 51.26 3.46 -11.29
N LYS A 233 52.38 3.13 -11.93
CA LYS A 233 52.48 2.12 -12.99
C LYS A 233 53.66 1.21 -12.70
N PHE A 234 53.51 -0.07 -13.01
CA PHE A 234 54.57 -1.07 -12.88
C PHE A 234 54.43 -2.14 -13.95
N ILE A 235 55.51 -2.86 -14.24
CA ILE A 235 55.50 -4.00 -15.16
C ILE A 235 55.20 -5.26 -14.33
N GLY A 236 54.21 -6.03 -14.77
CA GLY A 236 53.81 -7.27 -14.13
C GLY A 236 53.30 -8.29 -15.14
N PHE A 237 53.27 -9.56 -14.76
CA PHE A 237 52.81 -10.64 -15.62
C PHE A 237 51.27 -10.70 -15.64
N CYS A 238 50.66 -10.63 -16.82
CA CYS A 238 49.21 -10.71 -16.98
C CYS A 238 48.79 -12.11 -17.42
N HIS A 239 47.99 -12.79 -16.58
CA HIS A 239 47.46 -14.13 -16.91
C HIS A 239 46.60 -14.18 -18.17
N LYS A 240 45.92 -13.09 -18.55
CA LYS A 240 45.04 -13.07 -19.73
C LYS A 240 45.80 -12.98 -21.05
N GLU A 241 46.98 -12.36 -21.03
CA GLU A 241 47.82 -12.17 -22.21
C GLU A 241 49.07 -13.06 -22.20
N ASN A 242 49.29 -13.79 -21.09
CA ASN A 242 50.43 -14.67 -20.87
C ASN A 242 51.80 -14.01 -21.10
N LYS A 243 51.91 -12.70 -20.81
CA LYS A 243 53.11 -11.87 -21.00
C LYS A 243 53.20 -10.76 -19.96
N GLU A 244 54.37 -10.13 -19.88
CA GLU A 244 54.57 -8.93 -19.06
C GLU A 244 53.86 -7.73 -19.69
N THR A 245 53.11 -7.00 -18.87
CA THR A 245 52.28 -5.87 -19.29
C THR A 245 52.35 -4.76 -18.24
N ILE A 246 51.93 -3.56 -18.62
CA ILE A 246 51.87 -2.43 -17.70
C ILE A 246 50.58 -2.53 -16.86
N PHE A 247 50.75 -2.56 -15.54
CA PHE A 247 49.68 -2.47 -14.56
C PHE A 247 49.57 -1.03 -14.06
N ARG A 248 48.34 -0.57 -13.79
CA ARG A 248 48.05 0.73 -13.15
C ARG A 248 47.50 0.51 -11.75
N ILE A 249 48.02 1.25 -10.78
CA ILE A 249 47.57 1.24 -9.38
C ILE A 249 46.50 2.33 -9.20
N TYR A 250 45.32 1.95 -8.69
CA TYR A 250 44.22 2.89 -8.44
C TYR A 250 44.22 3.33 -6.97
N ALA A 251 44.22 4.66 -6.75
CA ALA A 251 44.35 5.25 -5.41
C ALA A 251 43.20 4.88 -4.45
N THR A 252 42.01 4.58 -4.97
CA THR A 252 40.80 4.43 -4.15
C THR A 252 40.67 3.08 -3.45
N ARG A 253 41.39 2.03 -3.88
CA ARG A 253 41.15 0.65 -3.40
C ARG A 253 42.41 -0.20 -3.23
N ASP A 254 43.60 0.36 -3.41
CA ASP A 254 44.86 -0.39 -3.44
C ASP A 254 44.84 -1.59 -4.43
N VAL A 255 44.01 -1.48 -5.47
CA VAL A 255 43.87 -2.48 -6.53
C VAL A 255 44.75 -2.09 -7.70
N SER A 256 45.50 -3.04 -8.23
CA SER A 256 46.20 -2.92 -9.51
C SER A 256 45.44 -3.66 -10.61
N ALA A 257 45.41 -3.11 -11.82
CA ALA A 257 44.86 -3.79 -12.99
C ALA A 257 45.74 -3.59 -14.22
N CYS A 258 45.84 -4.63 -15.03
CA CYS A 258 46.51 -4.60 -16.33
C CYS A 258 45.81 -3.59 -17.26
N VAL A 259 46.57 -2.66 -17.85
CA VAL A 259 46.04 -1.54 -18.66
C VAL A 259 45.34 -2.03 -19.92
N SER A 260 45.92 -3.01 -20.62
CA SER A 260 45.35 -3.58 -21.84
C SER A 260 44.05 -4.34 -21.57
N CYS A 261 44.03 -5.17 -20.52
CA CYS A 261 42.83 -5.86 -20.06
C CYS A 261 41.73 -4.88 -19.60
N SER A 262 42.10 -3.78 -18.95
CA SER A 262 41.18 -2.72 -18.55
C SER A 262 40.55 -2.03 -19.77
N LYS A 263 41.37 -1.68 -20.79
CA LYS A 263 40.88 -1.12 -22.07
C LYS A 263 39.97 -2.09 -22.82
N ALA A 264 40.33 -3.37 -22.90
CA ALA A 264 39.51 -4.40 -23.54
C ALA A 264 38.16 -4.58 -22.82
N SER A 265 38.17 -4.58 -21.49
CA SER A 265 36.94 -4.62 -20.67
C SER A 265 36.05 -3.39 -20.90
N GLN A 266 36.65 -2.20 -20.96
CA GLN A 266 35.92 -0.97 -21.29
C GLN A 266 35.34 -0.99 -22.71
N LYS A 267 36.09 -1.49 -23.70
CA LYS A 267 35.60 -1.66 -25.08
C LYS A 267 34.39 -2.61 -25.13
N ARG A 268 34.47 -3.78 -24.49
CA ARG A 268 33.33 -4.72 -24.38
C ARG A 268 32.13 -4.07 -23.69
N LYS A 269 32.33 -3.30 -22.62
CA LYS A 269 31.25 -2.54 -21.97
C LYS A 269 30.62 -1.52 -22.91
N ARG A 270 31.43 -0.77 -23.66
CA ARG A 270 30.96 0.20 -24.67
C ARG A 270 30.17 -0.48 -25.78
N GLU A 271 30.64 -1.60 -26.31
CA GLU A 271 29.94 -2.40 -27.31
C GLU A 271 28.62 -2.98 -26.78
N LEU A 272 28.61 -3.50 -25.54
CA LEU A 272 27.40 -3.96 -24.87
C LEU A 272 26.39 -2.82 -24.67
N THR A 273 26.85 -1.62 -24.29
CA THR A 273 25.98 -0.44 -24.20
C THR A 273 25.54 0.08 -25.56
N ALA A 274 26.36 -0.01 -26.60
CA ALA A 274 26.00 0.35 -27.97
C ALA A 274 24.96 -0.62 -28.55
N LYS A 275 25.04 -1.90 -28.15
CA LYS A 275 24.03 -2.93 -28.44
C LYS A 275 22.80 -2.86 -27.54
N LYS A 276 22.79 -2.03 -26.48
CA LYS A 276 21.53 -1.77 -25.76
C LYS A 276 20.57 -1.11 -26.75
N PRO A 277 19.33 -1.61 -26.86
CA PRO A 277 18.43 -1.21 -27.93
C PRO A 277 18.19 0.30 -27.87
N ARG A 278 18.45 1.00 -28.99
CA ARG A 278 18.10 2.41 -29.24
C ARG A 278 16.67 2.76 -28.81
N LYS A 279 15.79 1.76 -28.73
CA LYS A 279 14.42 1.81 -28.22
C LYS A 279 14.30 2.44 -26.83
N VAL A 280 15.23 2.19 -25.89
CA VAL A 280 15.14 2.78 -24.53
C VAL A 280 15.42 4.28 -24.56
N SER A 281 16.41 4.72 -25.35
CA SER A 281 16.69 6.14 -25.53
C SER A 281 15.57 6.86 -26.28
N GLU A 282 14.95 6.19 -27.25
CA GLU A 282 13.83 6.76 -28.02
C GLU A 282 12.57 6.91 -27.17
N ASN A 283 12.19 5.88 -26.39
CA ASN A 283 11.07 6.00 -25.45
C ASN A 283 11.32 7.09 -24.40
N ARG A 284 12.57 7.31 -23.99
CA ARG A 284 12.90 8.41 -23.08
C ARG A 284 12.71 9.78 -23.74
N LYS A 285 13.05 9.95 -25.02
CA LYS A 285 12.77 11.18 -25.77
C LYS A 285 11.27 11.45 -25.87
N ARG A 286 10.49 10.45 -26.30
CA ARG A 286 9.02 10.53 -26.39
C ARG A 286 8.36 10.82 -25.03
N MET A 287 8.92 10.29 -23.94
CA MET A 287 8.48 10.62 -22.57
C MET A 287 8.72 12.10 -22.22
N LEU A 288 9.90 12.64 -22.54
CA LEU A 288 10.22 14.05 -22.27
C LEU A 288 9.33 14.99 -23.09
N GLU A 289 9.08 14.66 -24.36
CA GLU A 289 8.13 15.38 -25.22
C GLU A 289 6.71 15.37 -24.63
N ALA A 290 6.23 14.21 -24.18
CA ALA A 290 4.93 14.08 -23.52
C ALA A 290 4.88 14.85 -22.19
N GLN A 291 5.95 14.87 -21.40
CA GLN A 291 6.04 15.68 -20.17
C GLN A 291 6.00 17.18 -20.47
N ALA A 292 6.68 17.64 -21.52
CA ALA A 292 6.63 19.03 -21.96
C ALA A 292 5.21 19.45 -22.38
N GLN A 293 4.42 18.50 -22.90
CA GLN A 293 3.01 18.67 -23.23
C GLN A 293 2.05 18.40 -22.05
N ASN A 294 2.56 18.17 -20.83
CA ASN A 294 1.79 17.79 -19.64
C ASN A 294 0.93 16.52 -19.80
N LEU A 295 1.30 15.62 -20.70
CA LEU A 295 0.64 14.32 -20.90
C LEU A 295 1.19 13.28 -19.91
N LYS A 296 0.29 12.45 -19.35
CA LYS A 296 0.65 11.36 -18.41
C LYS A 296 1.03 10.05 -19.12
N SER A 297 0.94 10.01 -20.44
CA SER A 297 1.24 8.83 -21.25
C SER A 297 1.72 9.19 -22.64
N PHE A 298 2.49 8.28 -23.26
CA PHE A 298 3.02 8.42 -24.62
C PHE A 298 3.04 7.06 -25.33
N ILE A 299 3.18 7.05 -26.66
CA ILE A 299 3.31 5.82 -27.47
C ILE A 299 4.81 5.54 -27.68
N GLY A 300 5.26 4.35 -27.28
CA GLY A 300 6.65 3.91 -27.40
C GLY A 300 6.76 2.45 -27.76
N VAL A 301 7.98 1.95 -27.98
CA VAL A 301 8.22 0.55 -28.35
C VAL A 301 8.60 -0.26 -27.11
N CYS A 302 7.71 -1.14 -26.67
CA CYS A 302 7.96 -2.15 -25.65
C CYS A 302 8.75 -3.34 -26.21
N LYS A 303 9.58 -3.97 -25.38
CA LYS A 303 10.33 -5.19 -25.74
C LYS A 303 9.41 -6.38 -26.03
N HIS A 304 8.29 -6.48 -25.31
CA HIS A 304 7.38 -7.62 -25.36
C HIS A 304 6.20 -7.39 -26.30
N HIS A 305 5.70 -6.15 -26.35
CA HIS A 305 4.42 -5.84 -26.99
C HIS A 305 4.55 -4.96 -28.25
N GLY A 306 5.77 -4.60 -28.66
CA GLY A 306 5.96 -3.65 -29.76
C GLY A 306 5.46 -2.25 -29.41
N GLU A 307 4.86 -1.54 -30.36
CA GLU A 307 4.33 -0.19 -30.15
C GLU A 307 3.11 -0.20 -29.22
N THR A 308 3.24 0.45 -28.06
CA THR A 308 2.24 0.44 -27.00
C THR A 308 2.23 1.75 -26.23
N SER A 309 1.14 2.03 -25.53
CA SER A 309 1.09 3.19 -24.64
C SER A 309 1.86 2.91 -23.34
N PHE A 310 2.70 3.86 -22.96
CA PHE A 310 3.45 3.90 -21.72
C PHE A 310 2.81 4.91 -20.78
N ARG A 311 2.76 4.58 -19.49
CA ARG A 311 2.35 5.50 -18.42
C ARG A 311 3.58 6.06 -17.74
N ILE A 312 3.62 7.37 -17.56
CA ILE A 312 4.66 8.10 -16.83
C ILE A 312 4.30 8.07 -15.35
N HIS A 313 5.23 7.58 -14.51
CA HIS A 313 5.04 7.52 -13.05
C HIS A 313 5.80 8.66 -12.37
N ASP A 314 7.09 8.80 -12.68
CA ASP A 314 7.97 9.86 -12.18
C ASP A 314 8.73 10.54 -13.34
N ILE A 315 9.55 11.55 -13.01
CA ILE A 315 10.35 12.35 -13.96
C ILE A 315 11.19 11.45 -14.90
N ASN A 316 11.73 10.33 -14.40
CA ASN A 316 12.59 9.42 -15.17
C ASN A 316 12.05 7.99 -15.21
N SER A 317 10.79 7.75 -14.85
CA SER A 317 10.24 6.40 -14.76
C SER A 317 8.95 6.26 -15.58
N PHE A 318 8.94 5.27 -16.48
CA PHE A 318 7.79 4.93 -17.31
C PHE A 318 7.62 3.41 -17.40
N LYS A 319 6.38 2.95 -17.54
CA LYS A 319 6.04 1.53 -17.69
C LYS A 319 5.05 1.33 -18.82
N CYS A 320 5.26 0.28 -19.62
CA CYS A 320 4.30 -0.12 -20.64
C CYS A 320 2.98 -0.51 -19.95
N LYS A 321 1.84 0.00 -20.44
CA LYS A 321 0.53 -0.31 -19.85
C LYS A 321 0.22 -1.81 -19.93
N LEU A 322 0.56 -2.48 -21.03
CA LEU A 322 0.34 -3.92 -21.19
C LEU A 322 1.24 -4.73 -20.25
N CYS A 323 2.55 -4.44 -20.18
CA CYS A 323 3.42 -5.10 -19.20
C CYS A 323 2.96 -4.86 -17.76
N ALA A 324 2.47 -3.67 -17.43
CA ALA A 324 1.96 -3.36 -16.11
C ALA A 324 0.68 -4.16 -15.79
N ALA A 325 -0.22 -4.31 -16.76
CA ALA A 325 -1.42 -5.13 -16.63
C ALA A 325 -1.08 -6.62 -16.47
N GLU A 326 -0.18 -7.16 -17.30
CA GLU A 326 0.30 -8.55 -17.18
C GLU A 326 1.00 -8.81 -15.84
N ALA A 327 1.84 -7.87 -15.38
CA ALA A 327 2.49 -7.97 -14.08
C ALA A 327 1.46 -7.96 -12.94
N MET A 328 0.45 -7.10 -13.01
CA MET A 328 -0.64 -7.06 -12.04
C MET A 328 -1.46 -8.35 -12.06
N GLN A 329 -1.74 -8.91 -13.25
CA GLN A 329 -2.43 -10.19 -13.40
C GLN A 329 -1.61 -11.35 -12.81
N LYS A 330 -0.31 -11.40 -13.07
CA LYS A 330 0.59 -12.40 -12.47
C LYS A 330 0.62 -12.29 -10.95
N THR A 331 0.70 -11.08 -10.39
CA THR A 331 0.61 -10.89 -8.93
C THR A 331 -0.74 -11.33 -8.39
N ARG A 332 -1.85 -10.97 -9.05
CA ARG A 332 -3.19 -11.43 -8.67
C ARG A 332 -3.32 -12.95 -8.68
N LEU A 333 -2.77 -13.63 -9.69
CA LEU A 333 -2.77 -15.09 -9.76
C LEU A 333 -1.93 -15.72 -8.65
N ARG A 334 -0.77 -15.14 -8.31
CA ARG A 334 0.05 -15.61 -7.17
C ARG A 334 -0.67 -15.44 -5.84
N THR A 335 -1.16 -14.24 -5.56
CA THR A 335 -1.93 -13.97 -4.33
C THR A 335 -3.17 -14.84 -4.26
N ARG A 336 -3.87 -15.05 -5.38
CA ARG A 336 -5.00 -15.99 -5.44
C ARG A 336 -4.57 -17.41 -5.15
N SER A 337 -3.48 -17.92 -5.73
CA SER A 337 -2.99 -19.28 -5.43
C SER A 337 -2.57 -19.44 -3.96
N GLU A 338 -1.94 -18.43 -3.38
CA GLU A 338 -1.59 -18.42 -1.94
C GLU A 338 -2.85 -18.45 -1.07
N LEU A 339 -3.86 -17.65 -1.41
CA LEU A 339 -5.13 -17.62 -0.70
C LEU A 339 -5.95 -18.90 -0.89
N GLU A 340 -5.99 -19.47 -2.10
CA GLU A 340 -6.67 -20.74 -2.38
C GLU A 340 -6.02 -21.91 -1.63
N SER A 341 -4.70 -21.86 -1.40
CA SER A 341 -3.97 -22.84 -0.59
C SER A 341 -4.06 -22.60 0.93
N ASN A 342 -4.65 -21.49 1.37
CA ASN A 342 -4.77 -21.19 2.79
C ASN A 342 -5.77 -22.16 3.45
N PRO A 343 -5.40 -22.84 4.55
CA PRO A 343 -6.29 -23.81 5.22
C PRO A 343 -7.64 -23.20 5.62
N ARG A 344 -7.66 -21.92 6.03
CA ARG A 344 -8.91 -21.22 6.39
C ARG A 344 -9.85 -21.07 5.20
N THR A 345 -9.31 -20.77 4.03
CA THR A 345 -10.07 -20.62 2.80
C THR A 345 -10.61 -21.97 2.33
N ILE A 346 -9.82 -23.04 2.44
CA ILE A 346 -10.25 -24.40 2.12
C ILE A 346 -11.41 -24.81 3.03
N GLU A 347 -11.25 -24.65 4.35
CA GLU A 347 -12.24 -25.05 5.35
C GLU A 347 -13.53 -24.20 5.26
N LEU A 348 -13.42 -22.92 4.89
CA LEU A 348 -14.60 -22.10 4.59
C LEU A 348 -15.27 -22.54 3.29
N ARG A 349 -14.51 -22.84 2.24
CA ARG A 349 -15.05 -23.30 0.95
C ARG A 349 -15.82 -24.60 1.09
N GLU A 350 -15.28 -25.56 1.83
CA GLU A 350 -15.95 -26.84 2.13
C GLU A 350 -17.25 -26.60 2.91
N PHE A 351 -17.19 -25.76 3.94
CA PHE A 351 -18.37 -25.36 4.71
C PHE A 351 -19.46 -24.74 3.84
N LEU A 352 -19.10 -23.83 2.93
CA LEU A 352 -20.04 -23.18 2.01
C LEU A 352 -20.58 -24.12 0.91
N ARG A 353 -19.89 -25.23 0.60
CA ARG A 353 -20.30 -26.20 -0.44
C ARG A 353 -21.26 -27.28 0.04
N SER A 354 -21.29 -27.57 1.34
CA SER A 354 -22.19 -28.57 1.93
C SER A 354 -23.67 -28.30 1.60
N ASP A 355 -24.45 -29.37 1.41
CA ASP A 355 -25.67 -29.41 0.58
C ASP A 355 -26.90 -28.59 1.05
N GLU A 356 -26.84 -27.91 2.20
CA GLU A 356 -27.85 -26.94 2.63
C GLU A 356 -27.65 -25.58 1.95
N LYS A 357 -27.80 -25.57 0.62
CA LYS A 357 -27.15 -24.59 -0.27
C LYS A 357 -27.74 -23.18 -0.33
N ASN A 358 -28.94 -22.91 0.18
CA ASN A 358 -29.59 -21.62 -0.14
C ASN A 358 -29.63 -20.58 0.99
N GLY A 359 -29.15 -20.89 2.19
CA GLY A 359 -29.19 -19.97 3.34
C GLY A 359 -27.84 -19.58 3.93
N ARG A 360 -26.83 -20.46 3.84
CA ARG A 360 -25.61 -20.37 4.68
C ARG A 360 -24.73 -19.16 4.35
N VAL A 361 -24.55 -18.81 3.08
CA VAL A 361 -23.75 -17.63 2.70
C VAL A 361 -24.41 -16.35 3.22
N SER A 362 -25.73 -16.23 3.05
CA SER A 362 -26.50 -15.07 3.51
C SER A 362 -26.55 -14.98 5.03
N ALA A 363 -26.72 -16.10 5.73
CA ALA A 363 -26.70 -16.16 7.19
C ALA A 363 -25.31 -15.79 7.75
N LEU A 364 -24.24 -16.36 7.19
CA LEU A 364 -22.88 -16.03 7.57
C LEU A 364 -22.54 -14.57 7.28
N ALA A 365 -22.97 -14.03 6.14
CA ALA A 365 -22.79 -12.62 5.79
C ALA A 365 -23.45 -11.68 6.83
N ARG A 366 -24.69 -11.99 7.24
CA ARG A 366 -25.38 -11.25 8.31
C ARG A 366 -24.65 -11.36 9.65
N PHE A 367 -24.22 -12.57 10.02
CA PHE A 367 -23.50 -12.81 11.29
C PHE A 367 -22.17 -12.04 11.37
N LEU A 368 -21.40 -12.04 10.27
CA LEU A 368 -20.12 -11.34 10.19
C LEU A 368 -20.27 -9.81 10.02
N GLY A 369 -21.45 -9.33 9.63
CA GLY A 369 -21.70 -7.93 9.29
C GLY A 369 -21.00 -7.50 8.00
N VAL A 370 -20.88 -8.40 7.02
CA VAL A 370 -20.23 -8.14 5.72
C VAL A 370 -21.15 -8.48 4.56
N SER A 371 -20.81 -8.03 3.35
CA SER A 371 -21.61 -8.36 2.16
C SER A 371 -21.50 -9.85 1.77
N ILE A 372 -22.55 -10.39 1.16
CA ILE A 372 -22.57 -11.76 0.60
C ILE A 372 -21.39 -11.97 -0.37
N THR A 373 -21.09 -10.96 -1.19
CA THR A 373 -19.95 -10.95 -2.12
C THR A 373 -18.61 -11.09 -1.39
N THR A 374 -18.47 -10.47 -0.22
CA THR A 374 -17.25 -10.58 0.62
C THR A 374 -17.08 -12.01 1.12
N VAL A 375 -18.14 -12.64 1.64
CA VAL A 375 -18.10 -14.04 2.10
C VAL A 375 -17.79 -15.00 0.94
N SER A 376 -18.40 -14.77 -0.23
CA SER A 376 -18.11 -15.53 -1.44
C SER A 376 -16.64 -15.38 -1.86
N ASN A 377 -16.09 -14.16 -1.82
CA ASN A 377 -14.69 -13.90 -2.12
C ASN A 377 -13.72 -14.57 -1.14
N TYR A 378 -14.09 -14.69 0.14
CA TYR A 378 -13.33 -15.47 1.11
C TYR A 378 -13.28 -16.96 0.75
N GLY A 379 -14.43 -17.57 0.43
CA GLY A 379 -14.49 -18.99 0.04
C GLY A 379 -13.82 -19.29 -1.30
N LEU A 380 -13.85 -18.36 -2.25
CA LEU A 380 -13.18 -18.48 -3.54
C LEU A 380 -11.67 -18.19 -3.47
N GLY A 381 -11.14 -17.69 -2.35
CA GLY A 381 -9.73 -17.28 -2.25
C GLY A 381 -9.40 -15.99 -3.01
N ASN A 382 -10.41 -15.16 -3.29
CA ASN A 382 -10.22 -13.84 -3.89
C ASN A 382 -9.86 -12.76 -2.86
N ALA A 383 -10.10 -13.01 -1.58
CA ALA A 383 -9.77 -12.11 -0.48
C ALA A 383 -9.25 -12.88 0.73
N ALA A 384 -8.27 -12.30 1.44
CA ALA A 384 -7.77 -12.83 2.70
C ALA A 384 -8.82 -12.68 3.81
N ILE A 385 -8.98 -13.71 4.64
CA ILE A 385 -9.88 -13.68 5.80
C ILE A 385 -9.13 -13.06 6.99
N PRO A 386 -9.54 -11.88 7.51
CA PRO A 386 -8.94 -11.31 8.71
C PRO A 386 -9.10 -12.22 9.92
N ASP A 387 -8.15 -12.23 10.85
CA ASP A 387 -8.19 -13.10 12.04
C ASP A 387 -9.48 -12.92 12.86
N GLN A 388 -9.92 -11.67 13.07
CA GLN A 388 -11.16 -11.37 13.77
C GLN A 388 -12.40 -11.97 13.09
N GLN A 389 -12.42 -12.01 11.76
CA GLN A 389 -13.54 -12.60 11.01
C GLN A 389 -13.45 -14.12 11.02
N TRP A 390 -12.25 -14.69 11.09
CA TRP A 390 -12.05 -16.13 11.19
C TRP A 390 -12.56 -16.70 12.51
N GLU A 391 -12.31 -16.02 13.64
CA GLU A 391 -12.86 -16.46 14.93
C GLU A 391 -14.40 -16.42 14.93
N LYS A 392 -15.00 -15.37 14.37
CA LYS A 392 -16.47 -15.32 14.18
C LYS A 392 -16.99 -16.43 13.27
N ILE A 393 -16.26 -16.82 12.22
CA ILE A 393 -16.64 -17.94 11.36
C ILE A 393 -16.64 -19.26 12.18
N LYS A 394 -15.67 -19.46 13.07
CA LYS A 394 -15.64 -20.64 13.96
C LYS A 394 -16.81 -20.63 14.95
N GLU A 395 -17.10 -19.48 15.55
CA GLU A 395 -18.25 -19.32 16.45
C GLU A 395 -19.56 -19.66 15.73
N PHE A 396 -19.74 -19.16 14.51
CA PHE A 396 -20.92 -19.46 13.69
C PHE A 396 -21.02 -20.95 13.35
N LYS A 397 -19.89 -21.60 13.01
CA LYS A 397 -19.85 -23.06 12.77
C LYS A 397 -20.23 -23.85 14.02
N ALA A 398 -19.72 -23.45 15.19
CA ALA A 398 -20.05 -24.08 16.47
C ALA A 398 -21.54 -23.92 16.83
N GLN A 399 -22.12 -22.73 16.58
CA GLN A 399 -23.56 -22.49 16.79
C GLN A 399 -24.45 -23.43 15.95
N LEU A 400 -24.07 -23.67 14.68
CA LEU A 400 -24.82 -24.58 13.82
C LEU A 400 -24.68 -26.05 14.24
N GLN A 401 -23.51 -26.47 14.73
CA GLN A 401 -23.29 -27.83 15.23
C GLN A 401 -24.05 -28.08 16.54
N GLY A 402 -24.06 -27.09 17.46
CA GLY A 402 -24.81 -27.18 18.72
C GLY A 402 -26.33 -27.09 18.55
N ALA A 403 -26.82 -26.54 17.43
CA ALA A 403 -28.24 -26.54 17.10
C ALA A 403 -28.72 -27.86 16.43
N ALA A 404 -27.79 -28.71 16.00
CA ALA A 404 -28.08 -29.99 15.36
C ALA A 404 -27.97 -31.20 16.32
N ALA A 405 -27.47 -30.96 17.54
CA ALA A 405 -27.47 -31.92 18.66
C ALA A 405 -28.69 -31.66 19.55
#